data_AF-A0A417U0B3-F1
#
_entry.id   AF-A0A417U0B3-F1
#
_cell.length_a   1.000
_cell.length_b   1.000
_cell.length_c   1.000
_cell.angle_alpha   90.00
_cell.angle_beta   90.00
_cell.angle_gamma   90.00
#
_symmetry.space_group_name_H-M   'P 1'
#
loop_
_entity.id
_entity.type
_entity.pdbx_description
1 polymer ?
#
loop_
_entity_poly.entity_id
_entity_poly.type
_entity_poly.pdbx_seq_one_letter_code
_entity_poly.pdbx_strand_id
1 'polypeptide(L)'
;MEVQVRLQNNYIQVLREENGVKTFGGDQGFFAKTAQADKKEKRKRSSGCGVIALSDMLFYLGRKRKELQIWPSSFYEQKELTEAEYRKWFEESYRMLLGIPFSSGVSSLWMTFRINLFFQKRKSPYRAFWGFRISRIHERTMQMLQQDIPVILCIPVMLLPWDKRDGIRFYGKEELENGKISGSKAQVSGHFVVVTGILSEKEELYYEISSWGRKYYMKRKDYEKLCRSHFLGNILGNILVITARKGLSRN
;
A
#
# COMPACT_ATOMS: atom_id res chain seq x y z
N MET A 1 -0.72 -6.15 22.09
CA MET A 1 -0.31 -6.53 20.72
C MET A 1 1.16 -6.90 20.68
N GLU A 2 1.47 -8.14 20.30
CA GLU A 2 2.82 -8.64 20.10
C GLU A 2 3.24 -8.47 18.63
N VAL A 3 4.41 -7.88 18.37
CA VAL A 3 4.91 -7.70 16.99
C VAL A 3 5.60 -8.97 16.53
N GLN A 4 5.10 -9.56 15.44
CA GLN A 4 5.71 -10.74 14.81
C GLN A 4 6.80 -10.33 13.80
N VAL A 5 6.48 -9.36 12.94
CA VAL A 5 7.45 -8.70 12.04
C VAL A 5 6.97 -7.30 11.74
N ARG A 6 7.88 -6.36 11.53
CA ARG A 6 7.59 -5.03 11.00
C ARG A 6 8.75 -4.57 10.13
N LEU A 7 8.48 -3.62 9.24
CA LEU A 7 9.53 -2.81 8.63
C LEU A 7 10.52 -2.30 9.69
N GLN A 8 11.80 -2.35 9.34
CA GLN A 8 12.91 -2.02 10.23
C GLN A 8 13.12 -0.51 10.31
N ASN A 9 12.89 0.22 9.22
CA ASN A 9 12.99 1.68 9.19
C ASN A 9 11.64 2.34 9.45
N ASN A 10 11.68 3.59 9.88
CA ASN A 10 10.48 4.40 10.02
C ASN A 10 9.74 4.49 8.68
N TYR A 11 8.46 4.11 8.71
CA TYR A 11 7.58 4.29 7.57
C TYR A 11 7.34 5.77 7.30
N ILE A 12 6.80 6.07 6.12
CA ILE A 12 6.70 7.42 5.58
C ILE A 12 5.78 8.28 6.44
N GLN A 13 6.20 9.50 6.69
CA GLN A 13 5.40 10.52 7.36
C GLN A 13 5.30 11.74 6.46
N VAL A 14 4.08 12.25 6.29
CA VAL A 14 3.80 13.48 5.56
C VAL A 14 3.13 14.46 6.51
N LEU A 15 3.63 15.69 6.56
CA LEU A 15 3.04 16.76 7.34
C LEU A 15 1.89 17.39 6.54
N ARG A 16 0.65 17.22 7.02
CA ARG A 16 -0.54 17.74 6.36
C ARG A 16 -0.62 19.26 6.54
N GLU A 17 -0.79 19.99 5.44
CA GLU A 17 -0.75 21.46 5.46
C GLU A 17 -1.94 22.07 6.21
N GLU A 18 -3.09 21.39 6.18
CA GLU A 18 -4.34 21.91 6.74
C GLU A 18 -4.36 21.98 8.27
N ASN A 19 -3.70 21.03 8.96
CA ASN A 19 -3.81 20.89 10.40
C ASN A 19 -2.50 20.49 11.09
N GLY A 20 -1.38 20.40 10.36
CA GLY A 20 -0.08 20.01 10.90
C GLY A 20 0.00 18.56 11.40
N VAL A 21 -1.02 17.73 11.14
CA VAL A 21 -1.02 16.33 11.57
C VAL A 21 -0.08 15.53 10.68
N LYS A 22 0.77 14.72 11.32
CA LYS A 22 1.65 13.76 10.63
C LYS A 22 0.85 12.53 10.22
N THR A 23 0.90 12.20 8.93
CA THR A 23 0.28 10.99 8.40
C THR A 23 1.17 9.76 8.58
N PHE A 24 0.58 8.58 8.43
CA PHE A 24 1.28 7.31 8.27
C PHE A 24 1.12 6.85 6.81
N GLY A 25 2.09 7.19 5.97
CA GLY A 25 2.03 7.04 4.51
C GLY A 25 1.25 8.14 3.81
N GLY A 26 1.00 7.94 2.52
CA GLY A 26 0.23 8.88 1.70
C GLY A 26 -1.27 8.88 1.98
N ASP A 27 -1.91 9.98 1.59
CA ASP A 27 -3.35 10.16 1.67
C ASP A 27 -3.90 10.71 0.35
N GLN A 28 -4.92 10.05 -0.21
CA GLN A 28 -5.66 10.59 -1.36
C GLN A 28 -6.35 11.93 -1.01
N GLY A 29 -6.55 12.21 0.28
CA GLY A 29 -7.02 13.48 0.81
C GLY A 29 -6.13 14.69 0.48
N PHE A 30 -4.86 14.50 0.12
CA PHE A 30 -3.99 15.61 -0.32
C PHE A 30 -4.46 16.28 -1.62
N PHE A 31 -5.31 15.59 -2.40
CA PHE A 31 -5.90 16.12 -3.63
C PHE A 31 -7.30 16.70 -3.38
N ALA A 32 -7.71 16.88 -2.12
CA ALA A 32 -9.06 17.29 -1.75
C ALA A 32 -9.44 18.68 -2.24
N LYS A 33 -8.56 19.65 -2.03
CA LYS A 33 -8.80 21.07 -2.30
C LYS A 33 -8.88 21.34 -3.81
N THR A 34 -8.01 20.71 -4.59
CA THR A 34 -7.92 20.86 -6.05
C THR A 34 -8.94 20.02 -6.82
N ALA A 35 -9.47 18.94 -6.22
CA ALA A 35 -10.45 18.05 -6.86
C ALA A 35 -11.77 18.72 -7.26
N GLN A 36 -12.11 19.89 -6.71
CA GLN A 36 -13.32 20.63 -7.10
C GLN A 36 -13.18 21.29 -8.48
N ALA A 37 -11.94 21.62 -8.89
CA ALA A 37 -11.66 22.37 -10.12
C ALA A 37 -11.12 21.50 -11.27
N ASP A 38 -10.49 20.35 -10.98
CA ASP A 38 -9.86 19.49 -11.99
C ASP A 38 -10.34 18.03 -11.92
N LYS A 39 -10.82 17.51 -13.06
CA LYS A 39 -11.23 16.10 -13.23
C LYS A 39 -10.09 15.12 -12.91
N LYS A 40 -8.84 15.46 -13.23
CA LYS A 40 -7.67 14.61 -12.92
C LYS A 40 -7.45 14.53 -11.42
N GLU A 41 -7.50 15.65 -10.71
CA GLU A 41 -7.36 15.72 -9.26
C GLU A 41 -8.51 14.97 -8.56
N LYS A 42 -9.75 15.09 -9.06
CA LYS A 42 -10.90 14.30 -8.60
C LYS A 42 -10.64 12.79 -8.73
N ARG A 43 -9.97 12.36 -9.80
CA ARG A 43 -9.61 10.96 -10.02
C ARG A 43 -8.50 10.49 -9.08
N LYS A 44 -7.48 11.31 -8.82
CA LYS A 44 -6.44 11.03 -7.81
C LYS A 44 -7.06 10.88 -6.42
N ARG A 45 -8.00 11.77 -6.07
CA ARG A 45 -8.73 11.69 -4.79
C ARG A 45 -9.59 10.43 -4.67
N SER A 46 -10.35 10.06 -5.69
CA SER A 46 -11.31 8.95 -5.60
C SER A 46 -10.72 7.56 -5.87
N SER A 47 -9.73 7.47 -6.76
CA SER A 47 -9.23 6.19 -7.32
C SER A 47 -7.69 6.08 -7.29
N GLY A 48 -7.02 6.93 -6.52
CA GLY A 48 -5.56 7.03 -6.46
C GLY A 48 -4.89 6.11 -5.45
N CYS A 49 -5.61 5.25 -4.72
CA CYS A 49 -5.04 4.38 -3.69
C CYS A 49 -3.88 3.51 -4.20
N GLY A 50 -3.99 2.96 -5.42
CA GLY A 50 -2.90 2.20 -6.03
C GLY A 50 -1.66 3.04 -6.34
N VAL A 51 -1.85 4.32 -6.71
CA VAL A 51 -0.74 5.26 -6.96
C VAL A 51 -0.09 5.67 -5.64
N ILE A 52 -0.88 5.89 -4.58
CA ILE A 52 -0.38 6.14 -3.21
C ILE A 52 0.46 4.95 -2.74
N ALA A 53 -0.09 3.73 -2.80
CA ALA A 53 0.62 2.53 -2.36
C ALA A 53 1.94 2.32 -3.10
N LEU A 54 1.94 2.60 -4.41
CA LEU A 54 3.15 2.55 -5.22
C LEU A 54 4.16 3.65 -4.87
N SER A 55 3.70 4.89 -4.67
CA SER A 55 4.53 6.02 -4.28
C SER A 55 5.22 5.74 -2.95
N ASP A 56 4.46 5.24 -1.98
CA ASP A 56 4.99 4.89 -0.68
C ASP A 56 6.04 3.78 -0.77
N MET A 57 5.72 2.69 -1.48
CA MET A 57 6.64 1.58 -1.62
C MET A 57 7.95 2.00 -2.32
N LEU A 58 7.86 2.77 -3.42
CA LEU A 58 9.06 3.22 -4.15
C LEU A 58 9.90 4.22 -3.36
N PHE A 59 9.26 5.13 -2.61
CA PHE A 59 10.00 6.06 -1.75
C PHE A 59 10.73 5.32 -0.65
N TYR A 60 10.05 4.39 0.02
CA TYR A 60 10.65 3.55 1.07
C TYR A 60 11.84 2.75 0.53
N LEU A 61 11.69 2.12 -0.64
CA LEU A 61 12.79 1.38 -1.27
C LEU A 61 13.93 2.31 -1.72
N GLY A 62 13.62 3.51 -2.20
CA GLY A 62 14.59 4.54 -2.58
C GLY A 62 15.46 5.00 -1.41
N ARG A 63 14.92 5.04 -0.18
CA ARG A 63 15.73 5.30 1.04
C ARG A 63 16.85 4.28 1.24
N LYS A 64 16.64 3.04 0.81
CA LYS A 64 17.56 1.92 1.03
C LYS A 64 18.50 1.66 -0.14
N ARG A 65 18.09 2.07 -1.34
CA ARG A 65 18.70 1.62 -2.60
C ARG A 65 18.89 2.80 -3.54
N LYS A 66 20.13 3.27 -3.66
CA LYS A 66 20.51 4.39 -4.53
C LYS A 66 20.10 4.15 -5.98
N GLU A 67 20.17 2.91 -6.46
CA GLU A 67 19.74 2.56 -7.82
C GLU A 67 18.26 2.84 -8.06
N LEU A 68 17.40 2.91 -7.03
CA LEU A 68 15.97 3.22 -7.15
C LEU A 68 15.65 4.72 -7.00
N GLN A 69 16.62 5.55 -6.63
CA GLN A 69 16.41 6.99 -6.42
C GLN A 69 16.31 7.76 -7.73
N ILE A 70 15.16 8.37 -8.01
CA ILE A 70 14.97 9.21 -9.21
C ILE A 70 15.17 10.70 -8.93
N TRP A 71 15.24 11.07 -7.65
CA TRP A 71 15.53 12.41 -7.15
C TRP A 71 16.88 12.42 -6.40
N PRO A 72 17.45 13.58 -6.04
CA PRO A 72 18.67 13.65 -5.23
C PRO A 72 18.54 12.88 -3.90
N SER A 73 19.62 12.26 -3.43
CA SER A 73 19.60 11.43 -2.20
C SER A 73 19.08 12.18 -0.96
N SER A 74 19.32 13.48 -0.88
CA SER A 74 18.80 14.34 0.20
C SER A 74 17.28 14.30 0.35
N PHE A 75 16.54 14.06 -0.74
CA PHE A 75 15.08 13.89 -0.70
C PHE A 75 14.65 12.64 0.08
N TYR A 76 15.42 11.55 -0.04
CA TYR A 76 15.10 10.28 0.60
C TYR A 76 15.57 10.25 2.07
N GLU A 77 16.60 11.02 2.42
CA GLU A 77 17.14 11.16 3.78
C GLU A 77 16.21 11.94 4.72
N GLN A 78 15.25 12.71 4.17
CA GLN A 78 14.27 13.44 4.97
C GLN A 78 13.48 12.48 5.86
N LYS A 79 13.32 12.82 7.15
CA LYS A 79 12.48 12.04 8.08
C LYS A 79 11.00 12.16 7.73
N GLU A 80 10.59 13.37 7.38
CA GLU A 80 9.21 13.79 7.14
C GLU A 80 9.16 14.58 5.84
N LEU A 81 8.13 14.36 5.03
CA LEU A 81 7.87 15.12 3.81
C LEU A 81 6.82 16.18 4.07
N THR A 82 6.92 17.34 3.43
CA THR A 82 5.78 18.26 3.32
C THR A 82 4.71 17.67 2.38
N GLU A 83 3.45 18.10 2.52
CA GLU A 83 2.38 17.70 1.61
C GLU A 83 2.72 18.05 0.15
N ALA A 84 3.28 19.24 -0.10
CA ALA A 84 3.73 19.65 -1.43
C ALA A 84 4.82 18.74 -2.03
N GLU A 85 5.82 18.35 -1.23
CA GLU A 85 6.86 17.40 -1.66
C GLU A 85 6.26 16.03 -1.97
N TYR A 86 5.39 15.51 -1.09
CA TYR A 86 4.73 14.24 -1.31
C TYR A 86 3.86 14.27 -2.57
N ARG A 87 3.12 15.35 -2.83
CA ARG A 87 2.31 15.50 -4.05
C ARG A 87 3.20 15.48 -5.31
N LYS A 88 4.34 16.16 -5.30
CA LYS A 88 5.29 16.10 -6.42
C LYS A 88 5.84 14.68 -6.62
N TRP A 89 6.16 13.98 -5.54
CA TRP A 89 6.59 12.58 -5.58
C TRP A 89 5.49 11.65 -6.12
N PHE A 90 4.26 11.85 -5.67
CA PHE A 90 3.09 11.11 -6.18
C PHE A 90 2.94 11.27 -7.70
N GLU A 91 3.19 12.47 -8.24
CA GLU A 91 3.14 12.68 -9.69
C GLU A 91 4.15 11.82 -10.46
N GLU A 92 5.32 11.49 -9.87
CA GLU A 92 6.27 10.58 -10.50
C GLU A 92 5.68 9.18 -10.66
N SER A 93 5.07 8.65 -9.60
CA SER A 93 4.38 7.35 -9.64
C SER A 93 3.17 7.37 -10.57
N TYR A 94 2.41 8.48 -10.56
CA TYR A 94 1.27 8.69 -11.45
C TYR A 94 1.70 8.65 -12.92
N ARG A 95 2.75 9.39 -13.29
CA ARG A 95 3.33 9.37 -14.64
C ARG A 95 3.92 7.99 -14.97
N MET A 96 4.58 7.34 -14.02
CA MET A 96 5.10 5.99 -14.21
C MET A 96 4.00 5.00 -14.55
N LEU A 97 2.79 5.13 -13.98
CA LEU A 97 1.63 4.30 -14.30
C LEU A 97 0.86 4.73 -15.55
N LEU A 98 1.27 5.82 -16.22
CA LEU A 98 0.53 6.50 -17.29
C LEU A 98 -0.84 7.01 -16.82
N GLY A 99 -0.88 7.49 -15.59
CA GLY A 99 -2.06 7.97 -14.89
C GLY A 99 -2.90 6.86 -14.27
N ILE A 100 -4.18 7.14 -14.04
CA ILE A 100 -5.16 6.16 -13.58
C ILE A 100 -5.98 5.75 -14.82
N PRO A 101 -5.73 4.57 -15.43
CA PRO A 101 -6.34 4.22 -16.71
C PRO A 101 -7.82 3.85 -16.59
N PHE A 102 -8.24 3.20 -15.51
CA PHE A 102 -9.62 2.69 -15.35
C PHE A 102 -10.43 3.51 -14.35
N SER A 103 -11.75 3.57 -14.52
CA SER A 103 -12.64 4.28 -13.58
C SER A 103 -12.60 3.66 -12.18
N SER A 104 -12.26 2.38 -12.09
CA SER A 104 -12.03 1.63 -10.85
C SER A 104 -10.63 1.78 -10.26
N GLY A 105 -9.76 2.60 -10.85
CA GLY A 105 -8.39 2.82 -10.37
C GLY A 105 -7.31 2.14 -11.20
N VAL A 106 -6.24 1.72 -10.53
CA VAL A 106 -5.06 1.09 -11.14
C VAL A 106 -5.20 -0.43 -11.09
N SER A 107 -5.05 -1.10 -12.23
CA SER A 107 -5.02 -2.57 -12.27
C SER A 107 -3.74 -3.11 -11.65
N SER A 108 -3.85 -4.15 -10.82
CA SER A 108 -2.69 -4.82 -10.20
C SER A 108 -1.71 -5.40 -11.22
N LEU A 109 -2.21 -5.97 -12.32
CA LEU A 109 -1.36 -6.53 -13.38
C LEU A 109 -0.64 -5.41 -14.16
N TRP A 110 -1.35 -4.32 -14.43
CA TRP A 110 -0.75 -3.14 -15.06
C TRP A 110 0.35 -2.54 -14.18
N MET A 111 0.07 -2.34 -12.89
CA MET A 111 1.04 -1.87 -11.91
C MET A 111 2.26 -2.80 -11.85
N THR A 112 2.05 -4.12 -11.80
CA THR A 112 3.13 -5.12 -11.82
C THR A 112 4.03 -4.96 -13.05
N PHE A 113 3.43 -4.80 -14.23
CA PHE A 113 4.17 -4.60 -15.48
C PHE A 113 5.01 -3.32 -15.44
N ARG A 114 4.41 -2.18 -15.06
CA ARG A 114 5.09 -0.88 -15.02
C ARG A 114 6.23 -0.85 -14.00
N ILE A 115 6.07 -1.51 -12.85
CA ILE A 115 7.13 -1.63 -11.84
C ILE A 115 8.31 -2.46 -12.34
N ASN A 116 8.05 -3.56 -13.07
CA ASN A 116 9.13 -4.34 -13.66
C ASN A 116 9.89 -3.56 -14.72
N LEU A 117 9.22 -2.74 -15.54
CA LEU A 117 9.89 -1.84 -16.47
C LEU A 117 10.78 -0.82 -15.73
N PHE A 118 10.27 -0.26 -14.62
CA PHE A 118 11.04 0.63 -13.76
C PHE A 118 12.28 -0.07 -13.19
N PHE A 119 12.14 -1.24 -12.55
CA PHE A 119 13.25 -2.00 -12.02
C PHE A 119 14.28 -2.39 -13.08
N GLN A 120 13.84 -2.76 -14.28
CA GLN A 120 14.72 -3.05 -15.40
C GLN A 120 15.51 -1.82 -15.85
N LYS A 121 14.84 -0.67 -16.06
CA LYS A 121 15.49 0.59 -16.43
C LYS A 121 16.54 1.03 -15.40
N ARG A 122 16.26 0.77 -14.12
CA ARG A 122 17.12 1.10 -12.99
C ARG A 122 18.17 0.03 -12.67
N LYS A 123 18.26 -1.05 -13.47
CA LYS A 123 19.14 -2.21 -13.22
C LYS A 123 19.00 -2.76 -11.79
N SER A 124 17.80 -2.65 -11.22
CA SER A 124 17.52 -3.11 -9.87
C SER A 124 17.54 -4.64 -9.80
N PRO A 125 18.02 -5.23 -8.69
CA PRO A 125 17.92 -6.67 -8.48
C PRO A 125 16.48 -7.12 -8.22
N TYR A 126 15.52 -6.21 -8.04
CA TYR A 126 14.14 -6.58 -7.74
C TYR A 126 13.35 -7.03 -8.99
N ARG A 127 12.37 -7.90 -8.74
CA ARG A 127 11.32 -8.26 -9.67
C ARG A 127 9.99 -8.25 -8.93
N ALA A 128 8.97 -7.69 -9.58
CA ALA A 128 7.61 -7.71 -9.08
C ALA A 128 6.79 -8.81 -9.78
N PHE A 129 5.86 -9.44 -9.06
CA PHE A 129 4.82 -10.26 -9.65
C PHE A 129 3.56 -10.22 -8.79
N TRP A 130 2.41 -10.43 -9.42
CA TRP A 130 1.15 -10.52 -8.69
C TRP A 130 1.03 -11.88 -8.00
N GLY A 131 0.74 -11.88 -6.69
CA GLY A 131 0.41 -13.12 -6.01
C GLY A 131 -0.88 -13.68 -6.61
N PHE A 132 -0.91 -14.95 -7.02
CA PHE A 132 -2.12 -15.60 -7.54
C PHE A 132 -2.67 -16.66 -6.57
N ARG A 133 -1.98 -16.90 -5.45
CA ARG A 133 -2.31 -17.94 -4.47
C ARG A 133 -2.51 -17.31 -3.09
N ILE A 134 -3.76 -17.26 -2.61
CA ILE A 134 -4.10 -16.70 -1.29
C ILE A 134 -3.34 -17.40 -0.17
N SER A 135 -3.23 -18.72 -0.21
CA SER A 135 -2.55 -19.51 0.84
C SER A 135 -1.09 -19.10 1.07
N ARG A 136 -0.46 -18.41 0.10
CA ARG A 136 0.91 -17.90 0.21
C ARG A 136 0.99 -16.41 0.53
N ILE A 137 -0.13 -15.69 0.64
CA ILE A 137 -0.10 -14.25 0.93
C ILE A 137 0.60 -14.00 2.25
N HIS A 138 0.22 -14.72 3.31
CA HIS A 138 0.82 -14.54 4.62
C HIS A 138 2.33 -14.78 4.63
N GLU A 139 2.75 -15.93 4.10
CA GLU A 139 4.17 -16.31 4.00
C GLU A 139 4.99 -15.27 3.22
N ARG A 140 4.47 -14.81 2.08
CA ARG A 140 5.13 -13.81 1.22
C ARG A 140 5.16 -12.43 1.86
N THR A 141 4.08 -12.02 2.52
CA THR A 141 4.05 -10.78 3.29
C THR A 141 5.10 -10.81 4.39
N MET A 142 5.20 -11.92 5.13
CA MET A 142 6.24 -12.13 6.15
C MET A 142 7.64 -12.03 5.54
N GLN A 143 7.91 -12.73 4.44
CA GLN A 143 9.21 -12.71 3.75
C GLN A 143 9.60 -11.32 3.27
N MET A 144 8.67 -10.57 2.68
CA MET A 144 8.94 -9.19 2.22
C MET A 144 9.22 -8.26 3.39
N LEU A 145 8.45 -8.35 4.47
CA LEU A 145 8.68 -7.53 5.67
C LEU A 145 10.00 -7.88 6.37
N GLN A 146 10.39 -9.15 6.41
CA GLN A 146 11.72 -9.58 6.90
C GLN A 146 12.87 -9.04 6.04
N GLN A 147 12.66 -8.90 4.73
CA GLN A 147 13.58 -8.22 3.81
C GLN A 147 13.46 -6.69 3.87
N ASP A 148 12.62 -6.20 4.77
CA ASP A 148 12.32 -4.79 4.98
C ASP A 148 11.85 -4.12 3.66
N ILE A 149 10.83 -4.74 3.07
CA ILE A 149 10.11 -4.31 1.87
C ILE A 149 8.63 -4.17 2.22
N PRO A 150 8.02 -2.97 2.09
CA PRO A 150 6.58 -2.78 2.29
C PRO A 150 5.78 -3.55 1.25
N VAL A 151 4.62 -4.09 1.64
CA VAL A 151 3.82 -4.97 0.79
C VAL A 151 2.58 -4.24 0.31
N ILE A 152 2.46 -3.99 -1.00
CA ILE A 152 1.20 -3.50 -1.57
C ILE A 152 0.20 -4.65 -1.58
N LEU A 153 -0.92 -4.48 -0.87
CA LEU A 153 -2.02 -5.42 -0.79
C LEU A 153 -3.26 -4.80 -1.43
N CYS A 154 -3.93 -5.56 -2.30
CA CYS A 154 -5.22 -5.22 -2.86
C CYS A 154 -6.32 -5.99 -2.15
N ILE A 155 -7.35 -5.26 -1.74
CA ILE A 155 -8.61 -5.78 -1.26
C ILE A 155 -9.51 -5.96 -2.49
N PRO A 156 -10.07 -7.16 -2.70
CA PRO A 156 -10.83 -7.46 -3.91
C PRO A 156 -12.01 -6.51 -4.07
N VAL A 157 -12.32 -6.15 -5.31
CA VAL A 157 -13.59 -5.51 -5.66
C VAL A 157 -14.69 -6.57 -5.68
N MET A 158 -15.85 -6.25 -5.11
CA MET A 158 -17.02 -7.13 -5.14
C MET A 158 -17.71 -6.99 -6.51
N LEU A 159 -17.63 -8.04 -7.33
CA LEU A 159 -18.15 -8.00 -8.70
C LEU A 159 -19.63 -8.38 -8.81
N LEU A 160 -20.11 -9.24 -7.91
CA LEU A 160 -21.49 -9.74 -7.93
C LEU A 160 -22.43 -8.78 -7.17
N PRO A 161 -23.66 -8.53 -7.67
CA PRO A 161 -24.59 -7.59 -7.04
C PRO A 161 -24.93 -7.88 -5.58
N TRP A 162 -25.05 -9.17 -5.21
CA TRP A 162 -25.43 -9.60 -3.86
C TRP A 162 -24.29 -9.48 -2.84
N ASP A 163 -23.04 -9.42 -3.28
CA ASP A 163 -21.85 -9.27 -2.42
C ASP A 163 -21.36 -7.81 -2.34
N LYS A 164 -22.06 -6.83 -2.94
CA LYS A 164 -21.61 -5.43 -2.97
C LYS A 164 -21.45 -4.78 -1.60
N ARG A 165 -22.07 -5.35 -0.56
CA ARG A 165 -21.98 -4.88 0.83
C ARG A 165 -20.85 -5.57 1.61
N ASP A 166 -20.23 -6.59 1.02
CA ASP A 166 -19.13 -7.31 1.62
C ASP A 166 -17.83 -6.50 1.52
N GLY A 167 -16.99 -6.68 2.51
CA GLY A 167 -15.72 -6.00 2.60
C GLY A 167 -15.03 -6.31 3.92
N ILE A 168 -13.84 -5.75 4.08
CA ILE A 168 -13.04 -5.97 5.27
C ILE A 168 -13.12 -4.78 6.23
N ARG A 169 -13.01 -5.08 7.52
CA ARG A 169 -12.90 -4.07 8.58
C ARG A 169 -11.44 -3.71 8.82
N PHE A 170 -11.19 -2.42 8.92
CA PHE A 170 -9.96 -1.84 9.43
C PHE A 170 -10.19 -1.38 10.86
N TYR A 171 -9.37 -1.91 11.77
CA TYR A 171 -9.39 -1.60 13.18
C TYR A 171 -8.43 -0.46 13.50
N GLY A 172 -8.85 0.43 14.38
CA GLY A 172 -7.95 1.38 15.04
C GLY A 172 -7.14 0.68 16.15
N LYS A 173 -6.02 1.28 16.56
CA LYS A 173 -5.21 0.72 17.66
C LYS A 173 -6.01 0.58 18.96
N GLU A 174 -6.73 1.64 19.33
CA GLU A 174 -7.57 1.68 20.55
C GLU A 174 -8.66 0.61 20.56
N GLU A 175 -9.16 0.24 19.38
CA GLU A 175 -10.18 -0.80 19.24
C GLU A 175 -9.63 -2.18 19.54
N LEU A 176 -8.40 -2.47 19.09
CA LEU A 176 -7.74 -3.74 19.36
C LEU A 176 -7.31 -3.87 20.82
N GLU A 177 -6.80 -2.80 21.42
CA GLU A 177 -6.28 -2.82 22.80
C GLU A 177 -7.41 -2.76 23.83
N ASN A 178 -8.40 -1.89 23.62
CA ASN A 178 -9.36 -1.51 24.67
C ASN A 178 -10.83 -1.76 24.25
N GLY A 179 -11.08 -2.32 23.06
CA GLY A 179 -12.43 -2.54 22.54
C GLY A 179 -13.18 -1.26 22.14
N LYS A 180 -12.56 -0.08 22.23
CA LYS A 180 -13.18 1.19 21.87
C LYS A 180 -13.20 1.35 20.35
N ILE A 181 -14.40 1.41 19.77
CA ILE A 181 -14.58 1.61 18.31
C ILE A 181 -14.28 3.07 17.97
N SER A 182 -12.99 3.41 17.89
CA SER A 182 -12.50 4.73 17.53
C SER A 182 -11.66 4.65 16.26
N GLY A 183 -12.05 5.42 15.23
CA GLY A 183 -11.32 5.53 13.98
C GLY A 183 -11.42 4.32 13.04
N SER A 184 -12.24 3.31 13.34
CA SER A 184 -12.40 2.12 12.49
C SER A 184 -13.07 2.41 11.15
N LYS A 185 -12.87 1.52 10.17
CA LYS A 185 -13.56 1.57 8.87
C LYS A 185 -14.12 0.18 8.57
N ALA A 186 -15.43 0.09 8.34
CA ALA A 186 -16.07 -1.16 7.96
C ALA A 186 -16.26 -1.25 6.44
N GLN A 187 -16.40 -2.48 5.94
CA GLN A 187 -16.84 -2.78 4.56
C GLN A 187 -15.95 -2.14 3.47
N VAL A 188 -14.63 -2.21 3.64
CA VAL A 188 -13.68 -1.76 2.62
C VAL A 188 -13.56 -2.84 1.53
N SER A 189 -13.78 -2.48 0.27
CA SER A 189 -13.57 -3.32 -0.91
C SER A 189 -12.96 -2.52 -2.06
N GLY A 190 -12.30 -3.20 -3.01
CA GLY A 190 -11.70 -2.56 -4.19
C GLY A 190 -10.66 -1.49 -3.85
N HIS A 191 -9.74 -1.80 -2.94
CA HIS A 191 -8.84 -0.79 -2.36
C HIS A 191 -7.41 -1.31 -2.19
N PHE A 192 -6.42 -0.45 -2.45
CA PHE A 192 -5.01 -0.75 -2.20
C PHE A 192 -4.55 -0.17 -0.87
N VAL A 193 -3.77 -0.96 -0.13
CA VAL A 193 -3.12 -0.58 1.12
C VAL A 193 -1.66 -1.02 1.11
N VAL A 194 -0.86 -0.49 2.02
CA VAL A 194 0.52 -0.95 2.22
C VAL A 194 0.63 -1.62 3.57
N VAL A 195 0.99 -2.90 3.60
CA VAL A 195 1.29 -3.62 4.84
C VAL A 195 2.70 -3.24 5.30
N THR A 196 2.81 -2.81 6.56
CA THR A 196 4.06 -2.41 7.20
C THR A 196 4.48 -3.33 8.33
N GLY A 197 3.59 -4.22 8.78
CA GLY A 197 3.88 -5.19 9.84
C GLY A 197 2.83 -6.28 9.99
N ILE A 198 3.17 -7.29 10.79
CA ILE A 198 2.29 -8.37 11.24
C ILE A 198 2.37 -8.41 12.76
N LEU A 199 1.20 -8.45 13.40
CA LEU A 199 1.06 -8.47 14.84
C LEU A 199 0.14 -9.60 15.26
N SER A 200 0.33 -10.09 16.47
CA SER A 200 -0.55 -11.02 17.16
C SER A 200 -1.27 -10.29 18.31
N GLU A 201 -2.58 -10.51 18.41
CA GLU A 201 -3.41 -10.05 19.52
C GLU A 201 -4.46 -11.13 19.82
N LYS A 202 -4.48 -11.65 21.06
CA LYS A 202 -5.38 -12.73 21.49
C LYS A 202 -5.39 -13.92 20.51
N GLU A 203 -4.19 -14.41 20.17
CA GLU A 203 -3.96 -15.53 19.24
C GLU A 203 -4.44 -15.30 17.79
N GLU A 204 -4.84 -14.07 17.45
CA GLU A 204 -5.24 -13.69 16.11
C GLU A 204 -4.19 -12.80 15.45
N LEU A 205 -3.93 -13.06 14.16
CA LEU A 205 -2.95 -12.32 13.38
C LEU A 205 -3.60 -11.15 12.65
N TYR A 206 -2.95 -9.99 12.75
CA TYR A 206 -3.34 -8.75 12.10
C TYR A 206 -2.21 -8.23 11.21
N TYR A 207 -2.58 -7.74 10.04
CA TYR A 207 -1.71 -6.90 9.23
C TYR A 207 -1.82 -5.45 9.69
N GLU A 208 -0.70 -4.84 10.06
CA GLU A 208 -0.59 -3.38 10.21
C GLU A 208 -0.48 -2.78 8.81
N ILE A 209 -1.41 -1.89 8.49
CA ILE A 209 -1.54 -1.32 7.15
C ILE A 209 -1.54 0.21 7.20
N SER A 210 -0.98 0.83 6.18
CA SER A 210 -1.14 2.24 5.85
C SER A 210 -2.26 2.38 4.82
N SER A 211 -3.22 3.24 5.12
CA SER A 211 -4.31 3.64 4.22
C SER A 211 -4.83 5.02 4.61
N TRP A 212 -5.16 5.87 3.64
CA TRP A 212 -5.72 7.22 3.87
C TRP A 212 -4.92 8.05 4.90
N GLY A 213 -3.59 8.00 4.82
CA GLY A 213 -2.69 8.69 5.73
C GLY A 213 -2.74 8.22 7.19
N ARG A 214 -3.36 7.08 7.48
CA ARG A 214 -3.49 6.55 8.84
C ARG A 214 -3.01 5.11 8.91
N LYS A 215 -2.58 4.73 10.11
CA LYS A 215 -2.27 3.36 10.47
C LYS A 215 -3.55 2.65 10.90
N TYR A 216 -3.77 1.47 10.32
CA TYR A 216 -4.88 0.58 10.65
C TYR A 216 -4.36 -0.84 10.88
N TYR A 217 -5.26 -1.70 11.38
CA TYR A 217 -5.01 -3.12 11.52
C TYR A 217 -6.11 -3.91 10.81
N MET A 218 -5.74 -4.99 10.14
CA MET A 218 -6.65 -5.82 9.36
C MET A 218 -6.45 -7.28 9.72
N LYS A 219 -7.53 -7.95 10.15
CA LYS A 219 -7.44 -9.36 10.58
C LYS A 219 -7.12 -10.26 9.38
N ARG A 220 -6.07 -11.07 9.51
CA ARG A 220 -5.57 -11.94 8.43
C ARG A 220 -6.64 -12.90 7.94
N LYS A 221 -7.29 -13.61 8.87
CA LYS A 221 -8.30 -14.64 8.54
C LYS A 221 -9.49 -14.04 7.79
N ASP A 222 -9.91 -12.82 8.15
CA ASP A 222 -11.03 -12.15 7.49
C ASP A 222 -10.68 -11.77 6.05
N TYR A 223 -9.45 -11.31 5.80
CA TYR A 223 -8.96 -11.03 4.45
C TYR A 223 -8.90 -12.29 3.58
N GLU A 224 -8.33 -13.38 4.12
CA GLU A 224 -8.26 -14.65 3.40
C GLU A 224 -9.65 -15.22 3.11
N LYS A 225 -10.58 -15.13 4.07
CA LYS A 225 -11.97 -15.53 3.90
C LYS A 225 -12.64 -14.71 2.81
N LEU A 226 -12.52 -13.38 2.86
CA LEU A 226 -13.10 -12.47 1.86
C LEU A 226 -12.60 -12.82 0.45
N CYS A 227 -11.31 -13.05 0.29
CA CYS A 227 -10.75 -13.36 -1.03
C CYS A 227 -11.18 -14.75 -1.53
N ARG A 228 -11.37 -15.75 -0.64
CA ARG A 228 -11.80 -17.12 -1.01
C ARG A 228 -13.29 -17.23 -1.30
N SER A 229 -14.13 -16.46 -0.61
CA SER A 229 -15.59 -16.59 -0.71
C SER A 229 -16.19 -15.86 -1.91
N HIS A 230 -15.42 -15.01 -2.59
CA HIS A 230 -15.94 -14.13 -3.64
C HIS A 230 -15.44 -14.50 -5.04
N PHE A 231 -16.29 -14.29 -6.04
CA PHE A 231 -15.95 -14.50 -7.44
C PHE A 231 -14.74 -13.67 -7.86
N LEU A 232 -13.72 -14.34 -8.42
CA LEU A 232 -12.40 -13.77 -8.73
C LEU A 232 -11.65 -13.14 -7.54
N GLY A 233 -12.12 -13.34 -6.29
CA GLY A 233 -11.49 -12.78 -5.09
C GLY A 233 -10.04 -13.24 -4.92
N ASN A 234 -9.70 -14.48 -5.28
CA ASN A 234 -8.32 -15.00 -5.28
C ASN A 234 -7.37 -14.26 -6.23
N ILE A 235 -7.90 -13.68 -7.30
CA ILE A 235 -7.15 -13.00 -8.36
C ILE A 235 -7.11 -11.50 -8.09
N LEU A 236 -8.27 -10.91 -7.76
CA LEU A 236 -8.42 -9.47 -7.55
C LEU A 236 -7.92 -9.04 -6.16
N GLY A 237 -8.08 -9.92 -5.17
CA GLY A 237 -7.55 -9.79 -3.82
C GLY A 237 -6.23 -10.52 -3.71
N ASN A 238 -5.13 -9.77 -3.75
CA ASN A 238 -3.81 -10.34 -3.55
C ASN A 238 -2.76 -9.28 -3.19
N ILE A 239 -1.50 -9.68 -3.16
CA ILE A 239 -0.36 -8.80 -2.92
C ILE A 239 0.53 -8.66 -4.16
N LEU A 240 1.14 -7.49 -4.29
CA LEU A 240 2.26 -7.29 -5.20
C LEU A 240 3.52 -7.81 -4.50
N VAL A 241 4.02 -8.95 -4.97
CA VAL A 241 5.20 -9.59 -4.40
C VAL A 241 6.44 -8.97 -5.04
N ILE A 242 7.39 -8.53 -4.23
CA ILE A 242 8.73 -8.13 -4.68
C ILE A 242 9.73 -9.13 -4.14
N THR A 243 10.57 -9.65 -5.04
CA THR A 243 11.68 -10.54 -4.69
C THR A 243 12.96 -10.03 -5.30
N ALA A 244 14.07 -10.15 -4.58
CA ALA A 244 15.39 -10.03 -5.20
C ALA A 244 15.64 -11.20 -6.17
N ARG A 245 16.18 -10.92 -7.36
CA ARG A 245 16.64 -11.94 -8.31
C ARG A 245 17.79 -12.71 -7.66
N LYS A 246 17.67 -14.03 -7.56
CA LYS A 246 18.77 -14.91 -7.17
C LYS A 246 19.95 -14.65 -8.13
N GLY A 247 21.11 -14.29 -7.58
CA GLY A 247 22.35 -14.08 -8.36
C GLY A 247 22.94 -12.66 -8.36
N LEU A 248 22.26 -11.66 -7.77
CA LEU A 248 22.78 -10.28 -7.63
C LEU A 248 23.03 -9.86 -6.18
N SER A 249 22.94 -10.80 -5.22
CA SER A 249 23.23 -10.58 -3.80
C SER A 249 24.68 -10.96 -3.44
N ARG A 250 25.62 -10.55 -4.28
CA ARG A 250 27.05 -10.51 -3.96
C ARG A 250 27.59 -9.23 -4.53
N ASN A 251 27.70 -8.22 -3.66
CA ASN A 251 28.79 -7.26 -3.52
C ASN A 251 28.46 -6.39 -2.31
#